data_AF-A0A4Q3S3U9-F1
#
_entry.id   AF-A0A4Q3S3U9-F1
#
_cell.length_a   1.000
_cell.length_b   1.000
_cell.length_c   1.000
_cell.angle_alpha   90.00
_cell.angle_beta   90.00
_cell.angle_gamma   90.00
#
_symmetry.space_group_name_H-M   'P 1'
#
loop_
_entity.id
_entity.type
_entity.pdbx_description
1 polymer ?
#
loop_
_entity_poly.entity_id
_entity_poly.type
_entity_poly.pdbx_seq_one_letter_code
_entity_poly.pdbx_strand_id
1 'polypeptide(L)'
;MARERGKLAPALIASVAVHLGVALLALFAWPHESKPITMGSVPVTIVTDGPAELRKTQEGPEELDALTEEPIPELPPEPVAPPAPEPAPT
;
A
#
# COMPACT_ATOMS: atom_id res chain seq x y z
N MET A 1 -12.13 -41.97 27.78
CA MET A 1 -11.59 -40.68 27.28
C MET A 1 -10.28 -40.97 26.55
N ALA A 2 -10.35 -41.48 25.31
CA ALA A 2 -9.16 -41.76 24.51
C ALA A 2 -8.73 -40.44 23.84
N ARG A 3 -7.61 -39.86 24.29
CA ARG A 3 -6.96 -38.74 23.61
C ARG A 3 -6.39 -39.27 22.30
N GLU A 4 -7.04 -38.95 21.18
CA GLU A 4 -6.49 -39.16 19.85
C GLU A 4 -5.16 -38.40 19.74
N ARG A 5 -4.06 -39.14 19.75
CA ARG A 5 -2.71 -38.57 19.64
C ARG A 5 -2.47 -38.15 18.19
N GLY A 6 -2.71 -36.86 17.93
CA GLY A 6 -1.74 -35.96 17.31
C GLY A 6 -1.24 -36.29 15.90
N LYS A 7 -2.14 -36.48 14.93
CA LYS A 7 -1.77 -36.38 13.52
C LYS A 7 -2.15 -34.98 13.04
N LEU A 8 -1.17 -34.07 13.03
CA LEU A 8 -1.36 -32.74 12.42
C LEU A 8 -1.67 -32.93 10.94
N ALA A 9 -2.73 -32.27 10.45
CA ALA A 9 -3.07 -32.32 9.04
C ALA A 9 -1.90 -31.76 8.20
N PRO A 10 -1.51 -32.40 7.09
CA PRO A 10 -0.42 -31.91 6.24
C PRO A 10 -0.60 -30.45 5.80
N ALA A 11 -1.86 -30.04 5.57
CA ALA A 11 -2.22 -28.67 5.25
C ALA A 11 -1.90 -27.68 6.39
N LEU A 12 -2.06 -28.09 7.65
CA LEU A 12 -1.72 -27.26 8.81
C LEU A 12 -0.21 -27.05 8.89
N ILE A 13 0.58 -28.12 8.70
CA ILE A 13 2.04 -28.04 8.69
C ILE A 13 2.52 -27.11 7.55
N ALA A 14 1.96 -27.28 6.35
CA ALA A 14 2.28 -26.43 5.20
C ALA A 14 1.94 -24.96 5.47
N SER A 15 0.74 -24.68 6.02
CA SER A 15 0.32 -23.33 6.37
C SER A 15 1.26 -22.67 7.37
N VAL A 16 1.61 -23.37 8.45
CA VAL A 16 2.56 -22.85 9.46
C VAL A 16 3.93 -22.58 8.83
N ALA A 17 4.42 -23.50 8.00
CA ALA A 17 5.70 -23.33 7.31
C ALA A 17 5.72 -22.08 6.41
N VAL A 18 4.64 -21.83 5.65
CA VAL A 18 4.51 -20.64 4.80
C VAL A 18 4.50 -19.36 5.63
N HIS A 19 3.70 -19.30 6.69
CA HIS A 19 3.59 -18.09 7.51
C HIS A 19 4.91 -17.78 8.25
N LEU A 20 5.57 -18.79 8.81
CA LEU A 20 6.87 -18.61 9.44
C LEU A 20 7.94 -18.21 8.40
N GLY A 21 7.90 -18.79 7.20
CA GLY A 21 8.79 -18.41 6.10
C GLY A 21 8.64 -16.94 5.71
N VAL A 22 7.40 -16.47 5.52
CA VAL A 22 7.12 -15.06 5.20
C VAL A 22 7.52 -14.13 6.33
N ALA A 23 7.23 -14.49 7.59
CA ALA A 23 7.60 -13.67 8.75
C ALA A 23 9.13 -13.53 8.88
N LEU A 24 9.87 -14.61 8.68
CA LEU A 24 11.34 -14.57 8.69
C LEU A 24 11.87 -13.76 7.52
N LEU A 25 11.36 -13.95 6.30
CA LEU A 25 11.75 -13.15 5.14
C LEU A 25 11.50 -11.67 5.39
N ALA A 26 10.35 -11.29 5.93
CA ALA A 26 10.05 -9.90 6.27
C ALA A 26 11.04 -9.37 7.31
N LEU A 27 11.34 -10.14 8.37
CA LEU A 27 12.28 -9.72 9.40
C LEU A 27 13.70 -9.53 8.85
N PHE A 28 14.18 -10.42 7.96
CA PHE A 28 15.52 -10.34 7.39
C PHE A 28 15.64 -9.32 6.26
N ALA A 29 14.60 -9.16 5.44
CA ALA A 29 14.59 -8.24 4.31
C ALA A 29 14.21 -6.81 4.71
N TRP A 30 13.59 -6.61 5.88
CA TRP A 30 13.28 -5.27 6.37
C TRP A 30 14.58 -4.50 6.65
N PRO A 31 14.76 -3.31 6.08
CA PRO A 31 15.90 -2.47 6.40
C PRO A 31 15.78 -2.02 7.87
N HIS A 32 16.65 -2.57 8.73
CA HIS A 32 16.73 -2.23 10.16
C HIS A 32 17.38 -0.85 10.42
N GLU A 33 17.73 -0.13 9.36
CA GLU A 33 18.24 1.23 9.47
C GLU A 33 17.11 2.20 9.78
N SER A 34 17.17 2.83 10.95
CA SER A 34 16.36 4.01 11.25
C SER A 34 16.83 5.16 10.37
N LYS A 35 16.22 5.33 9.20
CA LYS A 35 16.36 6.58 8.44
C LYS A 35 15.73 7.69 9.27
N PRO A 36 16.48 8.75 9.64
CA PRO A 36 15.88 9.88 10.33
C PRO A 36 14.83 10.48 9.38
N ILE A 37 13.59 10.48 9.82
CA ILE A 37 12.56 11.33 9.21
C ILE A 37 13.04 12.76 9.50
N THR A 38 13.60 13.43 8.50
CA THR A 38 13.97 14.84 8.58
C THR A 38 12.68 15.66 8.69
N MET A 39 12.16 15.77 9.90
CA MET A 39 11.22 16.82 10.24
C MET A 39 11.99 18.13 10.13
N GLY A 40 11.61 18.98 9.18
CA GLY A 40 12.13 20.34 9.14
C GLY A 40 11.88 20.99 10.49
N SER A 41 12.95 21.38 11.20
CA SER A 41 12.81 22.07 12.48
C SER A 41 12.27 23.47 12.19
N VAL A 42 10.97 23.67 12.40
CA VAL A 42 10.40 25.01 12.37
C VAL A 42 10.73 25.68 13.70
N PRO A 43 11.48 26.79 13.74
CA PRO A 43 11.72 27.50 14.98
C PRO A 43 10.38 28.04 15.51
N VAL A 44 9.97 27.56 16.68
CA VAL A 44 8.80 28.08 17.40
C VAL A 44 9.29 29.04 18.48
N THR A 45 8.96 30.32 18.33
CA THR A 45 9.16 31.30 19.38
C THR A 45 8.04 31.12 20.41
N ILE A 46 8.35 30.57 21.58
CA ILE A 46 7.42 30.53 22.71
C ILE A 46 7.45 31.93 23.35
N VAL A 47 6.46 32.75 23.01
CA VAL A 47 6.23 34.03 23.69
C VAL A 47 5.42 33.72 24.95
N THR A 48 5.87 34.22 26.11
CA THR A 48 5.18 34.02 27.40
C THR A 48 3.77 34.64 27.43
N ASP A 49 3.51 35.59 26.54
CA ASP A 49 2.19 36.16 26.27
C ASP A 49 1.85 36.00 24.78
N GLY A 50 1.17 34.90 24.44
CA GLY A 50 0.46 34.74 23.17
C GLY A 50 -1.02 35.11 23.34
N PRO A 51 -1.78 35.38 22.26
CA PRO A 51 -3.23 35.51 22.34
C PRO A 51 -3.79 34.29 23.08
N ALA A 52 -4.63 34.51 24.10
CA ALA A 52 -5.20 33.44 24.93
C ALA A 52 -5.97 32.38 24.10
N GLU A 53 -6.38 32.75 22.89
CA GLU A 53 -6.95 31.84 21.92
C GLU A 53 -5.87 31.23 21.02
N LEU A 54 -5.39 30.06 21.41
CA LEU A 54 -5.03 29.05 20.41
C LEU A 54 -6.27 28.86 19.54
N ARG A 55 -6.20 29.16 18.23
CA ARG A 55 -7.28 28.78 17.32
C ARG A 55 -7.41 27.27 17.45
N LYS A 56 -8.50 26.82 18.08
CA LYS A 56 -8.75 25.39 18.23
C LYS A 56 -8.83 24.81 16.82
N THR A 57 -7.92 23.88 16.51
CA THR A 57 -8.01 23.12 15.28
C THR A 57 -9.27 22.27 15.37
N GLN A 58 -10.14 22.39 14.37
CA GLN A 58 -11.29 21.50 14.23
C GLN A 58 -10.74 20.08 14.05
N GLU A 59 -11.17 19.15 14.91
CA GLU A 59 -10.86 17.74 14.75
C GLU A 59 -11.40 17.28 13.39
N GLY A 60 -10.53 16.65 12.59
CA GLY A 60 -10.89 16.17 11.26
C GLY A 60 -11.94 15.07 11.34
N PRO A 61 -12.57 14.70 10.22
CA PRO A 61 -13.51 13.57 10.18
C PRO A 61 -12.83 12.29 10.70
N GLU A 62 -13.50 11.56 11.60
CA GLU A 62 -13.02 10.26 12.10
C GLU A 62 -12.95 9.21 10.98
N GLU A 63 -13.81 9.36 9.98
CA GLU A 63 -13.86 8.52 8.79
C GLU A 63 -13.59 9.37 7.55
N LEU A 64 -12.55 8.97 6.80
CA LEU A 64 -12.21 9.53 5.50
C LEU A 64 -12.52 8.48 4.45
N ASP A 65 -13.40 8.82 3.51
CA ASP A 65 -13.62 7.98 2.34
C ASP A 65 -12.33 7.89 1.52
N ALA A 66 -12.07 6.71 0.96
CA ALA A 66 -10.93 6.52 0.08
C ALA A 66 -11.14 7.34 -1.19
N LEU A 67 -10.25 8.30 -1.43
CA LEU A 67 -10.18 9.02 -2.69
C LEU A 67 -9.62 8.09 -3.76
N THR A 68 -10.52 7.44 -4.51
CA THR A 68 -10.17 6.75 -5.76
C THR A 68 -10.23 7.72 -6.94
N GLU A 69 -9.36 7.53 -7.92
CA GLU A 69 -9.40 8.24 -9.19
C GLU A 69 -10.72 7.96 -9.93
N GLU A 70 -11.30 8.98 -10.57
CA GLU A 70 -12.46 8.76 -11.43
C GLU A 70 -12.04 7.91 -12.65
N PRO A 71 -12.83 6.89 -13.05
CA PRO A 71 -12.47 6.03 -14.16
C PRO A 71 -12.39 6.85 -15.46
N ILE A 72 -11.26 6.77 -16.16
CA ILE A 72 -11.08 7.40 -17.46
C ILE A 72 -11.99 6.68 -18.47
N PRO A 73 -12.83 7.40 -19.23
CA PRO A 73 -13.65 6.79 -20.28
C PRO A 73 -12.80 6.01 -21.29
N GLU A 74 -13.21 4.78 -21.59
CA GLU A 74 -12.52 3.93 -22.55
C GLU A 74 -12.58 4.55 -23.96
N LEU A 75 -11.42 4.70 -24.60
CA LEU A 75 -11.34 5.23 -25.95
C LEU A 75 -11.94 4.23 -26.95
N PRO A 76 -12.66 4.70 -27.98
CA PRO A 76 -13.12 3.85 -29.07
C PRO A 76 -11.95 3.09 -29.70
N PRO A 77 -12.17 1.84 -30.17
CA PRO A 77 -11.12 1.06 -30.81
C PRO A 77 -10.55 1.80 -32.03
N GLU A 78 -9.23 1.75 -32.20
CA GLU A 78 -8.58 2.35 -33.35
C GLU A 78 -9.03 1.66 -34.66
N PRO A 79 -9.25 2.42 -35.75
CA PRO A 79 -9.57 1.85 -37.05
C PRO A 79 -8.48 0.89 -37.52
N VAL A 80 -8.87 -0.30 -37.97
CA VAL A 80 -7.93 -1.27 -38.55
C VAL A 80 -7.36 -0.69 -39.85
N ALA A 81 -6.03 -0.72 -40.00
CA ALA A 81 -5.38 -0.25 -41.21
C ALA A 81 -5.84 -1.06 -42.44
N PRO A 82 -6.04 -0.40 -43.60
CA PRO A 82 -6.39 -1.11 -44.83
C PRO A 82 -5.26 -2.04 -45.28
N PRO A 83 -5.59 -3.14 -45.99
CA PRO A 83 -4.59 -4.10 -46.45
C PRO A 83 -3.58 -3.44 -47.40
N ALA A 84 -2.32 -3.88 -47.32
CA ALA A 84 -1.26 -3.40 -48.19
C ALA A 84 -1.56 -3.74 -49.66
N PRO A 85 -1.19 -2.86 -50.62
CA PRO A 85 -1.39 -3.12 -52.03
C PRO A 85 -0.56 -4.32 -52.50
N GLU A 86 -1.20 -5.20 -53.25
CA GLU A 86 -0.59 -6.42 -53.79
C GLU A 86 0.37 -6.05 -54.95
N PRO A 87 1.58 -6.63 -55.02
CA PRO A 87 2.52 -6.32 -56.10
C PRO A 87 1.97 -6.78 -57.45
N ALA A 88 2.05 -5.90 -58.45
CA ALA A 88 1.64 -6.21 -59.81
C ALA A 88 2.61 -7.24 -60.43
N PRO A 89 2.11 -8.26 -61.16
CA PRO A 89 2.97 -9.26 -61.79
C PRO A 89 3.78 -8.62 -62.94
N THR A 90 5.09 -8.89 -62.95
CA THR A 90 6.00 -8.66 -64.10
C THR A 90 6.00 -9.84 -65.05
#